data_AF-A0A3S9CIS5-F1
#
_entry.id   AF-A0A3S9CIS5-F1
#
_cell.length_a   1.000
_cell.length_b   1.000
_cell.length_c   1.000
_cell.angle_alpha   90.00
_cell.angle_beta   90.00
_cell.angle_gamma   90.00
#
_symmetry.space_group_name_H-M   'P 1'
#
loop_
_entity.id
_entity.type
_entity.pdbx_description
1 polymer ?
#
loop_
_entity_poly.entity_id
_entity_poly.type
_entity_poly.pdbx_seq_one_letter_code
_entity_poly.pdbx_strand_id
1 'polypeptide(L)' 'MEKLIGMAKQFRDDETGAAMVEYSILVGIIAGAAILAIVAIGLWVSGRFTNLCGIMNTSGIGTCNAGAGTGT' A
#
# COMPACT_ATOMS: atom_id res chain seq x y z
N MET A 1 25.06 43.68 17.61
CA MET A 1 23.65 43.47 17.22
C MET A 1 23.48 42.54 16.02
N GLU A 2 24.53 42.23 15.25
CA GLU A 2 24.39 41.36 14.06
C GLU A 2 24.20 39.87 14.40
N LYS A 3 24.75 39.40 15.52
CA LYS A 3 24.62 38.00 15.96
C LYS A 3 23.18 37.59 16.29
N LEU A 4 22.39 38.49 16.87
CA LEU A 4 20.99 38.24 17.21
C LEU A 4 20.11 38.17 15.94
N ILE A 5 20.44 38.97 14.93
CA ILE A 5 19.74 38.99 13.64
C ILE A 5 20.03 37.71 12.84
N GLY A 6 21.26 37.18 12.92
CA GLY A 6 21.62 35.90 12.28
C GLY A 6 20.90 34.68 12.88
N MET A 7 20.78 34.60 14.20
CA MET A 7 20.06 33.51 14.88
C MET A 7 18.54 33.53 14.59
N ALA A 8 17.93 34.72 14.49
CA ALA A 8 16.52 34.85 14.13
C ALA A 8 16.22 34.46 12.66
N LYS A 9 17.20 34.58 11.76
CA LYS A 9 17.10 34.10 10.37
C LYS A 9 17.12 32.57 10.30
N GLN A 10 17.95 31.93 11.11
CA GLN A 10 18.10 30.48 11.12
C GLN A 10 16.79 29.76 11.52
N PHE A 11 16.04 30.27 12.50
CA PHE A 11 14.71 29.72 12.84
C PHE A 11 13.67 29.85 11.73
N ARG A 12 13.79 30.87 10.85
CA ARG A 12 12.90 31.02 9.69
C ARG A 12 13.26 30.07 8.56
N ASP A 13 14.55 29.80 8.37
CA ASP A 13 15.03 28.87 7.34
C ASP A 13 14.81 27.40 7.76
N ASP A 14 14.77 27.10 9.06
CA ASP A 14 14.47 25.75 9.59
C ASP A 14 13.00 25.31 9.36
N GLU A 15 12.04 26.23 9.23
CA GLU A 15 10.65 25.94 8.83
C GLU A 15 10.57 25.38 7.38
N THR A 16 11.46 25.88 6.51
CA THR A 16 11.56 25.44 5.11
C THR A 16 12.12 24.02 5.01
N GLY A 17 12.96 23.60 5.98
CA GLY A 17 13.45 22.23 6.12
C GLY A 17 12.44 21.27 6.77
N ALA A 18 11.71 21.72 7.80
CA ALA A 18 10.66 20.95 8.46
C ALA A 18 9.46 20.66 7.54
N ALA A 19 9.13 21.59 6.64
CA ALA A 19 8.05 21.43 5.67
C ALA A 19 8.27 20.25 4.67
N MET A 20 9.52 19.89 4.35
CA MET A 20 9.78 18.74 3.46
C MET A 20 9.53 17.38 4.13
N VAL A 21 9.58 17.33 5.47
CA VAL A 21 9.25 16.14 6.24
C VAL A 21 7.74 15.90 6.28
N GLU A 22 6.92 16.95 6.36
CA GLU A 22 5.47 16.81 6.47
C GLU A 22 4.82 16.21 5.21
N TYR A 23 5.25 16.64 4.01
CA TYR A 23 4.72 16.08 2.78
C TYR A 23 5.24 14.66 2.50
N SER A 24 6.49 14.35 2.87
CA SER A 24 7.06 13.02 2.65
C SER A 24 6.48 11.97 3.59
N ILE A 25 6.17 12.31 4.84
CA ILE A 25 5.48 11.38 5.76
C ILE A 25 4.04 11.12 5.32
N LEU A 26 3.35 12.14 4.82
CA LEU A 26 2.01 12.01 4.26
C LEU A 26 2.02 11.05 3.05
N VAL A 27 2.95 11.24 2.11
CA VAL A 27 3.12 10.33 0.96
C VAL A 27 3.47 8.91 1.41
N GLY A 28 4.31 8.76 2.44
CA GLY A 28 4.67 7.45 3.00
C GLY A 28 3.45 6.68 3.53
N ILE A 29 2.55 7.35 4.26
CA ILE A 29 1.34 6.73 4.80
C ILE A 29 0.36 6.38 3.67
N ILE A 30 0.18 7.26 2.67
CA ILE A 30 -0.68 6.98 1.52
C ILE A 30 -0.16 5.77 0.73
N ALA A 31 1.16 5.72 0.48
CA ALA A 31 1.78 4.58 -0.21
C ALA A 31 1.58 3.28 0.58
N GLY A 32 1.79 3.31 1.90
CA GLY A 32 1.53 2.15 2.76
C GLY A 32 0.07 1.69 2.71
N ALA A 33 -0.88 2.61 2.84
CA ALA A 33 -2.31 2.30 2.76
C ALA A 33 -2.71 1.72 1.40
N ALA A 34 -2.18 2.27 0.30
CA ALA A 34 -2.42 1.77 -1.05
C ALA A 34 -1.91 0.34 -1.23
N ILE A 35 -0.70 0.04 -0.75
CA ILE A 35 -0.12 -1.32 -0.78
C ILE A 35 -1.00 -2.29 0.01
N LEU A 36 -1.41 -1.92 1.24
CA LEU A 36 -2.27 -2.76 2.06
C LEU A 36 -3.61 -3.04 1.39
N ALA A 37 -4.22 -2.05 0.74
CA ALA A 37 -5.45 -2.23 -0.02
C ALA A 37 -5.27 -3.22 -1.18
N ILE A 38 -4.18 -3.11 -1.95
CA ILE A 38 -3.86 -4.03 -3.05
C ILE A 38 -3.69 -5.46 -2.53
N VAL A 39 -2.95 -5.65 -1.43
CA VAL A 39 -2.76 -6.98 -0.81
C VAL A 39 -4.09 -7.55 -0.34
N ALA A 40 -4.92 -6.76 0.34
CA ALA A 40 -6.23 -7.21 0.82
C ALA A 40 -7.14 -7.66 -0.33
N ILE A 41 -7.18 -6.89 -1.42
CA ILE A 41 -7.92 -7.27 -2.63
C ILE A 41 -7.36 -8.55 -3.22
N GLY A 42 -6.03 -8.68 -3.34
CA GLY A 42 -5.37 -9.88 -3.86
C GLY A 42 -5.74 -11.15 -3.08
N LEU A 43 -5.73 -11.06 -1.74
CA LEU A 43 -6.13 -12.16 -0.86
C LEU A 43 -7.62 -12.49 -1.01
N TRP A 44 -8.49 -11.46 -1.08
CA TRP A 44 -9.93 -11.66 -1.25
C TRP A 44 -10.25 -12.34 -2.59
N VAL A 45 -9.68 -11.84 -3.69
CA VAL A 45 -9.86 -12.40 -5.04
C VAL A 45 -9.37 -13.85 -5.09
N SER A 46 -8.20 -14.15 -4.52
CA SER A 46 -7.66 -15.52 -4.45
C SER A 46 -8.59 -16.47 -3.69
N GLY A 47 -9.21 -15.99 -2.61
CA GLY A 47 -10.22 -16.74 -1.87
C GLY A 47 -11.48 -17.04 -2.70
N ARG A 48 -11.94 -16.09 -3.52
CA ARG A 48 -13.07 -16.30 -4.45
C ARG A 48 -12.77 -17.38 -5.47
N PHE A 49 -11.59 -17.35 -6.10
CA PHE A 49 -11.19 -18.36 -7.08
C PHE A 49 -10.98 -19.74 -6.47
N THR A 50 -10.42 -19.81 -5.26
CA THR A 50 -10.27 -21.09 -4.53
C THR A 50 -11.64 -21.71 -4.24
N ASN A 51 -12.61 -20.90 -3.81
CA ASN A 51 -13.96 -21.39 -3.53
C ASN A 51 -14.70 -21.84 -4.79
N LEU A 52 -14.65 -21.03 -5.86
CA LEU A 52 -15.19 -21.41 -7.17
C LEU A 52 -14.59 -22.74 -7.64
N CYS A 53 -13.27 -22.89 -7.48
CA CYS A 53 -12.58 -24.09 -7.88
C CYS A 53 -13.09 -25.33 -7.12
N GLY A 54 -13.30 -25.22 -5.81
CA GLY A 54 -13.92 -26.30 -5.02
C GLY A 54 -15.33 -26.66 -5.52
N ILE A 55 -16.13 -25.67 -5.87
CA ILE A 55 -17.48 -25.89 -6.41
C ILE A 55 -17.41 -26.60 -7.77
N MET A 56 -16.54 -26.18 -8.68
CA MET A 56 -16.38 -26.79 -10.01
C MET A 56 -15.96 -28.26 -9.91
N ASN A 57 -14.94 -28.56 -9.09
CA ASN A 57 -14.46 -29.91 -8.85
C ASN A 57 -15.56 -30.82 -8.27
N THR A 58 -16.43 -30.27 -7.39
CA THR A 58 -17.53 -31.03 -6.79
C THR A 58 -18.72 -31.20 -7.74
N SER A 59 -18.96 -30.21 -8.60
CA SER A 59 -20.11 -30.19 -9.51
C SER A 59 -19.89 -31.04 -10.76
N GLY A 60 -18.65 -31.49 -11.02
CA GLY A 60 -18.30 -32.31 -12.18
C GLY A 60 -18.34 -31.58 -13.52
N ILE A 61 -18.40 -30.24 -13.50
CA ILE A 61 -18.45 -29.36 -14.69
C ILE A 61 -17.06 -29.03 -15.25
N GLY A 62 -16.00 -29.51 -14.59
CA GLY A 62 -14.60 -29.29 -14.96
C GLY A 62 -13.69 -29.52 -13.77
N THR A 63 -12.38 -29.56 -14.02
CA THR A 63 -11.39 -29.63 -12.93
C THR A 63 -10.54 -28.38 -12.86
N CYS A 64 -10.10 -28.01 -11.66
CA CYS A 64 -9.22 -26.87 -11.45
C CYS A 64 -8.24 -27.13 -10.32
N ASN A 65 -7.07 -26.52 -10.47
CA ASN A 65 -6.02 -26.46 -9.46
C ASN A 65 -5.83 -25.00 -9.01
N ALA A 66 -6.41 -24.66 -7.86
CA ALA A 66 -6.35 -23.30 -7.30
C ALA A 66 -4.92 -22.85 -6.96
N GLY A 67 -4.00 -23.77 -6.66
CA GLY A 67 -2.60 -23.46 -6.34
C GLY A 67 -1.74 -23.20 -7.59
N ALA A 68 -2.08 -23.84 -8.71
CA ALA A 68 -1.37 -23.65 -9.99
C ALA A 68 -2.06 -22.64 -10.93
N GLY A 69 -3.30 -22.23 -10.64
CA GLY A 69 -4.08 -21.33 -11.49
C GLY A 69 -4.50 -21.95 -12.82
N THR A 70 -4.62 -23.27 -12.89
CA THR A 70 -4.97 -24.02 -14.11
C THR A 70 -6.29 -24.74 -13.96
N GLY A 71 -6.97 -25.00 -15.07
CA GLY A 71 -8.19 -25.82 -15.12
C GLY A 71 -8.37 -26.49 -16.47
N THR A 72 -9.21 -27.52 -16.51
CA THR A 72 -9.57 -28.32 -17.69
C THR A 72 -11.07 -28.50 -17.80
#